data_AF-A0A1F5MGS7-F1
#
_entry.id   AF-A0A1F5MGS7-F1
#
_cell.length_a   1.000
_cell.length_b   1.000
_cell.length_c   1.000
_cell.angle_alpha   90.00
_cell.angle_beta   90.00
_cell.angle_gamma   90.00
#
_symmetry.space_group_name_H-M   'P 1'
#
loop_
_entity.id
_entity.type
_entity.pdbx_description
1 polymer ?
#
loop_
_entity_poly.entity_id
_entity_poly.type
_entity_poly.pdbx_seq_one_letter_code
_entity_poly.pdbx_strand_id
1 'polypeptide(L)'
;MSTIRVSATSARNNFFELLNQVALGAQVIIERDSKEVALLSPKKQKIDWQEFKKAAEAARGILKDYDPKRDNPFRRKNAWPSLGKWDKGL
;
A
#
# COMPACT_ATOMS: atom_id res chain seq x y z
N MET A 1 17.08 -8.86 6.92
CA MET A 1 16.60 -7.46 6.84
C MET A 1 17.06 -6.77 8.10
N SER A 2 17.85 -5.70 7.99
CA SER A 2 18.33 -4.93 9.14
C SER A 2 17.37 -3.78 9.45
N THR A 3 17.04 -3.60 10.71
CA THR A 3 16.16 -2.53 11.19
C THR A 3 16.97 -1.59 12.07
N ILE A 4 16.89 -0.30 11.77
CA ILE A 4 17.64 0.77 12.43
C ILE A 4 16.62 1.67 13.13
N ARG A 5 16.75 1.86 14.44
CA ARG A 5 15.92 2.79 15.22
C ARG A 5 16.67 4.06 15.49
N VAL A 6 16.08 5.20 15.17
CA VAL A 6 16.69 6.52 15.34
C VAL A 6 15.69 7.50 15.92
N SER A 7 16.19 8.45 16.73
CA SER A 7 15.37 9.57 17.19
C SER A 7 15.05 10.52 16.04
N ALA A 8 13.93 11.26 16.13
CA ALA A 8 13.57 12.26 15.14
C ALA A 8 14.68 13.30 14.88
N THR A 9 15.41 13.69 15.92
CA THR A 9 16.55 14.62 15.80
C THR A 9 17.71 14.00 15.04
N SER A 10 18.05 12.75 15.34
CA SER A 10 19.11 12.02 14.63
C SER A 10 18.73 11.76 13.18
N ALA A 11 17.46 11.43 12.91
CA ALA A 11 16.94 11.21 11.58
C ALA A 11 17.01 12.47 10.71
N ARG A 12 16.74 13.63 11.29
CA ARG A 12 16.87 14.92 10.62
C ARG A 12 18.33 15.22 10.24
N ASN A 13 19.27 14.99 11.16
CA ASN A 13 20.67 15.35 10.96
C ASN A 13 21.37 14.43 9.95
N ASN A 14 21.03 13.14 9.95
CA ASN A 14 21.68 12.12 9.11
C ASN A 14 20.76 11.60 8.00
N PHE A 15 19.81 12.42 7.55
CA PHE A 15 18.72 11.97 6.68
C PHE A 15 19.20 11.28 5.40
N PHE A 16 20.19 11.86 4.71
CA PHE A 16 20.70 11.31 3.46
C PHE A 16 21.50 10.01 3.66
N GLU A 17 22.23 9.87 4.76
CA GLU A 17 22.95 8.64 5.09
C GLU A 17 21.97 7.49 5.37
N LEU A 18 20.89 7.79 6.10
CA LEU A 18 19.81 6.84 6.34
C LEU A 18 19.13 6.42 5.03
N LEU A 19 18.94 7.33 4.08
CA LEU A 19 18.42 6.99 2.76
C LEU A 19 19.34 6.05 1.98
N ASN A 20 20.66 6.23 2.06
CA ASN A 20 21.63 5.30 1.44
C ASN A 20 21.51 3.89 2.05
N GLN A 21 21.37 3.79 3.37
CA GLN A 21 21.16 2.50 4.05
C GLN A 21 19.82 1.86 3.68
N VAL A 22 18.76 2.67 3.55
CA VAL A 22 17.44 2.22 3.10
C VAL A 22 17.50 1.72 1.65
N ALA A 23 18.27 2.37 0.78
CA ALA A 23 18.50 1.93 -0.59
C ALA A 23 19.20 0.56 -0.66
N LEU A 24 20.07 0.25 0.31
CA LEU A 24 20.73 -1.07 0.45
C LEU A 24 19.82 -2.16 1.05
N GLY A 25 18.58 -1.83 1.41
CA GLY A 25 17.61 -2.80 1.93
C GLY A 25 17.33 -2.71 3.43
N ALA A 26 17.87 -1.71 4.14
CA ALA A 26 17.57 -1.49 5.54
C ALA A 26 16.18 -0.84 5.73
N GLN A 27 15.56 -1.08 6.88
CA GLN A 27 14.38 -0.34 7.34
C GLN A 27 14.79 0.62 8.46
N VAL A 28 14.34 1.86 8.39
CA VAL A 28 14.63 2.87 9.43
C VAL A 28 13.34 3.27 10.11
N ILE A 29 13.24 3.01 11.41
CA ILE A 29 12.13 3.42 12.27
C ILE A 29 12.56 4.72 12.96
N ILE A 30 11.76 5.76 12.78
CA ILE A 30 11.96 7.06 13.39
C ILE A 30 11.05 7.16 14.61
N GLU A 31 11.67 7.35 15.76
CA GLU A 31 11.01 7.46 17.06
C GLU A 31 11.07 8.90 17.59
N ARG A 32 9.97 9.35 18.20
CA ARG A 32 9.91 10.59 18.95
C ARG A 32 9.17 10.32 20.25
N ASP A 33 9.74 10.74 21.37
CA ASP A 33 9.13 10.58 22.70
C ASP A 33 8.71 9.12 22.99
N SER A 34 9.59 8.16 22.62
CA SER A 34 9.39 6.71 22.73
C SER A 34 8.18 6.15 21.95
N LYS A 35 7.71 6.89 20.95
CA LYS A 35 6.66 6.44 20.01
C LYS A 35 7.23 6.37 18.61
N GLU A 36 6.86 5.32 17.88
CA GLU A 36 7.15 5.21 16.45
C GLU A 36 6.31 6.24 15.69
N VAL A 37 6.98 7.13 14.95
CA VAL A 37 6.31 8.22 14.21
C VAL A 37 6.39 8.02 12.70
N ALA A 38 7.48 7.43 12.20
CA ALA A 38 7.65 7.20 10.78
C ALA A 38 8.52 5.97 10.48
N LEU A 39 8.29 5.38 9.31
CA LEU A 39 9.06 4.26 8.77
C LEU A 39 9.60 4.63 7.39
N LEU A 40 10.91 4.53 7.21
CA LEU A 40 11.55 4.59 5.90
C LEU A 40 11.84 3.15 5.45
N SER A 41 11.33 2.82 4.27
CA SER A 41 11.54 1.52 3.65
C SER A 41 11.97 1.70 2.19
N PRO A 42 12.77 0.77 1.63
CA PRO A 42 13.16 0.84 0.24
C PRO A 42 11.92 0.82 -0.64
N LYS A 43 11.86 1.72 -1.63
CA LYS A 43 10.80 1.69 -2.64
C LYS A 43 10.95 0.39 -3.43
N LYS A 44 10.03 -0.56 -3.25
CA LYS A 44 9.95 -1.73 -4.13
C LYS A 44 9.77 -1.22 -5.57
N GLN A 45 10.70 -1.54 -6.47
CA GLN A 45 10.64 -1.14 -7.89
C GLN A 45 9.36 -1.64 -8.58
N LYS A 46 8.81 -2.75 -8.08
CA LYS A 46 7.53 -3.29 -8.52
C LYS A 46 6.53 -3.13 -7.38
N ILE A 47 5.51 -2.33 -7.62
CA ILE A 47 4.28 -2.41 -6.84
C ILE A 47 3.72 -3.80 -7.14
N ASP A 48 3.62 -4.63 -6.11
CA ASP A 48 2.86 -5.86 -6.22
C ASP A 48 1.38 -5.46 -6.27
N TRP A 49 0.86 -5.35 -7.49
CA TRP A 49 -0.52 -4.98 -7.73
C TRP A 49 -1.50 -5.98 -7.11
N GLN A 50 -1.10 -7.23 -6.87
CA GLN A 50 -1.94 -8.21 -6.18
C GLN A 50 -2.02 -7.90 -4.70
N GLU A 51 -0.89 -7.66 -4.03
CA GLU A 51 -0.89 -7.28 -2.62
C GLU A 51 -1.59 -5.93 -2.39
N PHE A 52 -1.39 -4.97 -3.30
CA PHE A 52 -2.07 -3.67 -3.24
C PHE A 52 -3.58 -3.82 -3.44
N LYS A 53 -4.02 -4.60 -4.43
CA LYS A 53 -5.45 -4.88 -4.66
C LYS A 53 -6.07 -5.55 -3.44
N LYS A 54 -5.38 -6.52 -2.84
CA LYS A 54 -5.83 -7.22 -1.62
C LYS A 54 -5.92 -6.28 -0.42
N ALA A 55 -4.93 -5.42 -0.20
CA ALA A 55 -4.94 -4.44 0.88
C ALA A 55 -6.04 -3.38 0.66
N ALA A 56 -6.24 -2.93 -0.59
CA ALA A 56 -7.30 -2.00 -0.94
C ALA A 56 -8.70 -2.62 -0.76
N GLU A 57 -8.90 -3.88 -1.19
CA GLU A 57 -10.14 -4.63 -0.94
C GLU A 57 -10.42 -4.83 0.54
N ALA A 58 -9.39 -5.11 1.36
CA ALA A 58 -9.53 -5.23 2.81
C ALA A 58 -9.83 -3.89 3.49
N ALA A 59 -9.32 -2.77 2.94
CA ALA A 59 -9.49 -1.42 3.48
C ALA A 59 -10.78 -0.71 3.01
N ARG A 60 -11.64 -1.35 2.20
CA ARG A 60 -12.75 -0.74 1.43
C ARG A 60 -13.86 0.00 2.21
N GLY A 61 -13.73 0.28 3.51
CA GLY A 61 -14.65 1.17 4.23
C GLY A 61 -16.13 0.91 3.93
N ILE A 62 -16.83 1.90 3.36
CA ILE A 62 -18.27 1.90 3.02
C ILE A 62 -18.65 0.84 1.95
N LEU A 63 -17.68 0.33 1.18
CA LEU A 63 -17.88 -0.72 0.15
C LEU A 63 -17.53 -2.14 0.65
N LYS A 64 -17.37 -2.33 1.96
CA LYS A 64 -17.06 -3.63 2.57
C LYS A 64 -18.06 -4.73 2.20
N ASP A 65 -19.33 -4.35 2.00
CA ASP A 65 -20.42 -5.28 1.66
C ASP A 65 -20.72 -5.33 0.15
N TYR A 66 -19.98 -4.58 -0.67
CA TYR A 66 -20.13 -4.57 -2.12
C TYR A 66 -19.25 -5.63 -2.78
N ASP A 67 -19.88 -6.68 -3.31
CA ASP A 67 -19.23 -7.67 -4.16
C ASP A 67 -19.39 -7.28 -5.64
N PRO A 68 -18.32 -6.91 -6.36
CA PRO A 68 -18.39 -6.54 -7.78
C PRO A 68 -18.91 -7.66 -8.70
N LYS A 69 -18.94 -8.92 -8.25
CA LYS A 69 -19.53 -10.03 -9.02
C LYS A 69 -21.02 -10.19 -8.77
N ARG A 70 -21.49 -9.91 -7.56
CA ARG A 70 -22.91 -10.06 -7.16
C ARG A 70 -23.70 -8.77 -7.33
N ASP A 71 -23.12 -7.67 -6.88
CA ASP A 71 -23.81 -6.40 -6.70
C ASP A 71 -23.64 -5.45 -7.90
N ASN A 72 -22.73 -5.76 -8.83
CA ASN A 72 -22.60 -5.01 -10.08
C ASN A 72 -23.78 -5.30 -11.02
N PRO A 73 -24.67 -4.32 -11.28
CA PRO A 73 -25.85 -4.51 -12.10
C PRO A 73 -25.52 -4.82 -13.57
N PHE A 74 -24.30 -4.52 -14.02
CA PHE A 74 -23.83 -4.74 -15.38
C PHE A 74 -23.19 -6.11 -15.63
N ARG A 75 -22.94 -6.91 -14.58
CA ARG A 75 -22.34 -8.26 -14.69
C ARG A 75 -23.31 -9.40 -14.35
N ARG A 76 -24.60 -9.10 -14.15
CA ARG A 76 -25.63 -10.12 -13.84
C ARG A 76 -25.94 -11.00 -15.05
N LYS A 77 -26.44 -12.22 -14.81
CA LYS A 77 -26.74 -13.26 -15.83
C LYS A 77 -27.66 -12.78 -16.97
N ASN A 78 -28.42 -11.69 -16.78
CA ASN A 78 -29.34 -11.11 -17.76
C ASN A 78 -29.05 -9.63 -18.07
N ALA A 79 -27.85 -9.12 -17.74
CA ALA A 79 -27.48 -7.75 -18.08
C ALA A 79 -27.37 -7.58 -19.61
N TRP A 80 -27.75 -6.41 -20.11
CA TRP A 80 -27.68 -6.11 -21.56
C TRP A 80 -26.23 -6.30 -22.04
N PRO A 81 -25.95 -7.16 -23.03
CA PRO A 81 -24.58 -7.46 -23.48
C PRO A 81 -23.70 -6.27 -23.90
N SER A 82 -24.26 -5.08 -24.12
CA SER A 82 -23.53 -3.85 -24.44
C SER A 82 -23.04 -3.09 -23.19
N LEU A 83 -23.72 -3.22 -22.05
CA LEU A 83 -23.32 -2.60 -20.79
C LEU A 83 -22.31 -3.50 -20.07
N GLY A 84 -21.14 -2.94 -19.72
CA GLY A 84 -20.09 -3.67 -19.01
C GLY A 84 -19.00 -4.33 -19.87
N LYS A 85 -19.02 -4.17 -21.21
CA LYS A 85 -17.91 -4.65 -22.07
C LYS A 85 -16.58 -3.94 -21.79
N TRP A 86 -16.63 -2.68 -21.37
CA TRP A 86 -15.47 -1.86 -20.99
C TRP A 86 -14.86 -2.26 -19.63
N ASP A 87 -15.60 -3.03 -18.82
CA ASP A 87 -15.21 -3.46 -17.47
C ASP A 87 -14.65 -4.90 -17.44
N LYS A 88 -14.53 -5.58 -18.58
CA LYS A 88 -14.09 -7.00 -18.64
C LYS A 88 -12.58 -7.24 -18.41
N GLY A 89 -11.81 -6.21 -18.02
CA GLY A 89 -10.34 -6.25 -17.98
C GLY A 89 -9.66 -5.78 -16.68
N LEU A 90 -10.39 -5.66 -15.56
CA LEU A 90 -9.87 -5.25 -14.24
C LEU A 90 -10.08 -6.31 -13.15
#